data_AF-A0A3P3W633-F1
#
_entry.id   AF-A0A3P3W633-F1
#
_cell.length_a   1.000
_cell.length_b   1.000
_cell.length_c   1.000
_cell.angle_alpha   90.00
_cell.angle_beta   90.00
_cell.angle_gamma   90.00
#
_symmetry.space_group_name_H-M   'P 1'
#
loop_
_entity.id
_entity.type
_entity.pdbx_description
1 polymer ?
#
loop_
_entity_poly.entity_id
_entity_poly.type
_entity_poly.pdbx_seq_one_letter_code
_entity_poly.pdbx_strand_id
1 'polypeptide(L)'
;MMDDFITAISLGFFLSFMIGPVFFILIETSITKGIKAALTFDLGVILADITFILIAYYSSFKLLSKIKDDPALFIFGGGIMATYGVVSYVKLKKLNKAEIHIETSNYKNNYFSLFAKGYLLNFINIGVLGFWLAIIITMGPEMDMVPDRLFLFFSYVILAYLITDIFKIFLAKQLQSKLTPKNILKVKKISSLLLIIFGIAIMSKSIIPNDSKFINDTILSTENKQKDTIH
;
A
#
# COMPACT_ATOMS: atom_id res chain seq x y z
N MET A 1 -0.30 -26.01 -10.50
CA MET A 1 -1.73 -25.64 -10.68
C MET A 1 -2.49 -25.61 -9.36
N MET A 2 -2.62 -26.73 -8.63
CA MET A 2 -3.28 -26.73 -7.30
C MET A 2 -2.42 -25.98 -6.26
N ASP A 3 -1.11 -26.21 -6.27
CA ASP A 3 -0.17 -25.51 -5.39
C ASP A 3 -0.14 -24.01 -5.67
N ASP A 4 -0.11 -23.62 -6.95
CA ASP A 4 -0.19 -22.23 -7.43
C ASP A 4 -1.48 -21.56 -6.92
N PHE A 5 -2.62 -22.27 -6.97
CA PHE A 5 -3.92 -21.79 -6.50
C PHE A 5 -3.94 -21.57 -4.98
N ILE A 6 -3.48 -22.56 -4.19
CA ILE A 6 -3.43 -22.45 -2.72
C ILE A 6 -2.49 -21.32 -2.30
N THR A 7 -1.33 -21.22 -2.94
CA THR A 7 -0.35 -20.16 -2.71
C THR A 7 -0.96 -18.80 -3.03
N ALA A 8 -1.61 -18.66 -4.19
CA ALA A 8 -2.24 -17.41 -4.60
C ALA A 8 -3.34 -16.96 -3.62
N ILE A 9 -4.23 -17.87 -3.21
CA ILE A 9 -5.28 -17.56 -2.23
C ILE A 9 -4.67 -17.15 -0.89
N SER A 10 -3.65 -17.88 -0.43
CA SER A 10 -2.97 -17.57 0.83
C SER A 10 -2.35 -16.18 0.79
N LEU A 11 -1.63 -15.86 -0.30
CA LEU A 11 -1.04 -14.53 -0.51
C LEU A 11 -2.10 -13.44 -0.54
N GLY A 12 -3.20 -13.62 -1.28
CA GLY A 12 -4.29 -12.64 -1.33
C GLY A 12 -4.95 -12.41 0.04
N PHE A 13 -5.17 -13.48 0.81
CA PHE A 13 -5.68 -13.40 2.17
C PHE A 13 -4.73 -12.62 3.09
N PHE A 14 -3.43 -12.95 3.12
CA PHE A 14 -2.48 -12.24 3.97
C PHE A 14 -2.26 -10.79 3.54
N LEU A 15 -2.25 -10.53 2.23
CA LEU A 15 -2.13 -9.18 1.67
C LEU A 15 -3.27 -8.28 2.17
N SER A 16 -4.49 -8.81 2.24
CA SER A 16 -5.64 -8.13 2.81
C SER A 16 -5.38 -7.64 4.25
N PHE A 17 -4.64 -8.39 5.06
CA PHE A 17 -4.34 -8.01 6.45
C PHE A 17 -3.03 -7.24 6.61
N MET A 18 -2.32 -6.92 5.52
CA MET A 18 -1.10 -6.14 5.60
C MET A 18 -1.40 -4.74 6.14
N ILE A 19 -0.95 -4.47 7.37
CA ILE A 19 -1.26 -3.23 8.07
C ILE A 19 -0.48 -2.10 7.42
N GLY A 20 -1.21 -1.17 6.82
CA GLY A 20 -0.64 -0.01 6.14
C GLY A 20 -1.62 1.14 5.95
N PRO A 21 -1.17 2.23 5.31
CA PRO A 21 -1.96 3.43 5.01
C PRO A 21 -3.34 3.12 4.42
N VAL A 22 -3.36 2.25 3.40
CA VAL A 22 -4.56 1.88 2.65
C VAL A 22 -5.53 1.10 3.53
N PHE A 23 -5.05 0.15 4.33
CA PHE A 23 -5.85 -0.62 5.28
C PHE A 23 -6.64 0.31 6.22
N PHE A 24 -5.98 1.29 6.84
CA PHE A 24 -6.66 2.20 7.77
C PHE A 24 -7.68 3.09 7.08
N ILE A 25 -7.37 3.58 5.88
CA ILE A 25 -8.28 4.43 5.11
C ILE A 25 -9.49 3.64 4.59
N LEU A 26 -9.33 2.37 4.25
CA LEU A 26 -10.43 1.48 3.87
C LEU A 26 -11.40 1.30 5.04
N ILE A 27 -10.86 0.97 6.22
CA ILE A 27 -11.65 0.78 7.45
C ILE A 27 -12.36 2.09 7.84
N GLU A 28 -11.66 3.23 7.84
CA GLU A 28 -12.27 4.55 8.07
C GLU A 28 -13.42 4.80 7.09
N THR A 29 -13.19 4.56 5.79
CA THR A 29 -14.18 4.82 4.74
C THR A 29 -15.40 3.92 4.93
N SER A 30 -15.21 2.63 5.27
CA SER A 30 -16.33 1.72 5.55
C SER A 30 -17.17 2.17 6.74
N ILE A 31 -16.50 2.53 7.84
CA ILE A 31 -17.13 2.98 9.08
C ILE A 31 -17.89 4.30 8.83
N THR A 32 -17.23 5.29 8.24
CA THR A 32 -17.75 6.66 8.16
C THR A 32 -18.64 6.94 6.95
N LYS A 33 -18.38 6.32 5.79
CA LYS A 33 -19.10 6.58 4.52
C LYS A 33 -19.89 5.38 4.01
N GLY A 34 -19.70 4.20 4.60
CA GLY A 34 -20.45 2.98 4.28
C GLY A 34 -19.80 2.10 3.20
N ILE A 35 -20.43 0.95 2.98
CA ILE A 35 -19.90 -0.14 2.14
C ILE A 35 -19.64 0.32 0.70
N LYS A 36 -20.61 0.99 0.05
CA LYS A 36 -20.46 1.43 -1.36
C LYS A 36 -19.25 2.35 -1.55
N ALA A 37 -19.04 3.27 -0.60
CA ALA A 37 -17.90 4.19 -0.63
C ALA A 37 -16.57 3.45 -0.43
N ALA A 38 -16.52 2.50 0.50
CA ALA A 38 -15.34 1.69 0.77
C ALA A 38 -14.98 0.78 -0.41
N LEU A 39 -15.96 0.10 -1.01
CA LEU A 39 -15.75 -0.70 -2.23
C LEU A 39 -15.22 0.14 -3.38
N THR A 40 -15.74 1.35 -3.56
CA THR A 40 -15.25 2.26 -4.62
C THR A 40 -13.81 2.68 -4.39
N PHE A 41 -13.45 2.97 -3.14
CA PHE A 41 -12.06 3.24 -2.76
C PHE A 41 -11.17 2.01 -3.05
N ASP A 42 -11.62 0.82 -2.65
CA ASP A 42 -10.89 -0.44 -2.80
C ASP A 42 -10.68 -0.85 -4.27
N LEU A 43 -11.67 -0.59 -5.13
CA LEU A 43 -11.48 -0.76 -6.58
C LEU A 43 -10.36 0.13 -7.14
N GLY A 44 -10.17 1.32 -6.57
CA GLY A 44 -9.02 2.18 -6.91
C GLY A 44 -7.70 1.55 -6.47
N VAL A 45 -7.66 0.96 -5.27
CA VAL A 45 -6.49 0.25 -4.74
C VAL A 45 -6.11 -0.93 -5.64
N ILE A 46 -7.09 -1.77 -6.00
CA ILE A 46 -6.90 -2.91 -6.88
C ILE A 46 -6.40 -2.48 -8.26
N LEU A 47 -6.92 -1.38 -8.82
CA LEU A 47 -6.40 -0.88 -10.10
C LEU A 47 -4.92 -0.47 -9.99
N ALA A 48 -4.50 0.13 -8.88
CA ALA A 48 -3.09 0.44 -8.66
C ALA A 48 -2.23 -0.82 -8.49
N ASP A 49 -2.74 -1.87 -7.84
CA ASP A 49 -2.07 -3.17 -7.75
C ASP A 49 -1.89 -3.82 -9.13
N ILE A 50 -2.96 -3.84 -9.93
CA ILE A 50 -2.91 -4.32 -11.33
C ILE A 50 -1.88 -3.52 -12.12
N THR A 51 -1.84 -2.20 -11.95
CA THR A 51 -0.83 -1.34 -12.60
C THR A 51 0.58 -1.77 -12.20
N PHE A 52 0.84 -2.05 -10.93
CA PHE A 52 2.14 -2.52 -10.48
C PHE A 52 2.49 -3.92 -10.97
N ILE A 53 1.54 -4.85 -11.01
CA ILE A 53 1.73 -6.19 -11.59
C ILE A 53 2.14 -6.06 -13.06
N LEU A 54 1.46 -5.23 -13.84
CA LEU A 54 1.80 -5.00 -15.25
C LEU A 54 3.18 -4.35 -15.41
N ILE A 55 3.48 -3.32 -14.62
CA ILE A 55 4.81 -2.70 -14.62
C ILE A 55 5.89 -3.72 -14.28
N ALA A 56 5.66 -4.54 -13.25
CA ALA A 56 6.60 -5.56 -12.80
C ALA A 56 6.79 -6.69 -13.83
N TYR A 57 5.73 -7.06 -14.56
CA TYR A 57 5.78 -8.07 -15.61
C TYR A 57 6.53 -7.61 -16.86
N TYR A 58 6.25 -6.38 -17.34
CA TYR A 58 6.82 -5.88 -18.61
C TYR A 58 8.18 -5.21 -18.47
N SER A 59 8.58 -4.78 -17.28
CA SER A 59 9.88 -4.13 -17.09
C SER A 59 10.97 -5.13 -16.69
N SER A 60 12.23 -4.80 -17.01
CA SER A 60 13.36 -5.63 -16.62
C SER A 60 13.55 -5.64 -15.10
N PHE A 61 13.83 -6.83 -14.54
CA PHE A 61 14.11 -7.01 -13.11
C PHE A 61 15.15 -6.01 -12.59
N LYS A 62 16.25 -5.80 -13.35
CA LYS A 62 17.35 -4.89 -12.98
C LYS A 62 16.91 -3.42 -12.93
N LEU A 63 16.03 -3.00 -13.83
CA LEU A 63 15.49 -1.63 -13.83
C LEU A 63 14.57 -1.44 -12.64
N LEU A 64 13.66 -2.38 -12.40
CA LEU A 64 12.68 -2.29 -11.31
C LEU A 64 13.31 -2.38 -9.92
N SER A 65 14.31 -3.24 -9.72
CA SER A 65 15.02 -3.34 -8.44
C SER A 65 15.76 -2.05 -8.11
N LYS A 66 16.41 -1.43 -9.12
CA LYS A 66 17.05 -0.13 -8.96
C LYS A 66 16.03 0.99 -8.68
N ILE A 67 14.89 0.98 -9.36
CA ILE A 67 13.82 1.97 -9.15
C ILE A 67 13.23 1.82 -7.75
N LYS A 68 12.82 0.62 -7.31
CA LYS A 68 12.15 0.45 -6.01
C LYS A 68 13.04 0.90 -4.84
N ASP A 69 14.36 0.74 -4.99
CA ASP A 69 15.36 1.07 -3.98
C ASP A 69 15.88 2.52 -4.13
N ASP A 70 15.31 3.31 -5.05
CA ASP A 70 15.67 4.70 -5.27
C ASP A 70 15.23 5.56 -4.06
N PRO A 71 16.17 6.19 -3.33
CA PRO A 71 15.88 7.11 -2.23
C PRO A 71 14.83 8.18 -2.60
N ALA A 72 14.85 8.66 -3.84
CA ALA A 72 13.91 9.66 -4.32
C ALA A 72 12.46 9.17 -4.29
N LEU A 73 12.21 7.88 -4.56
CA LEU A 73 10.86 7.31 -4.50
C LEU A 73 10.34 7.18 -3.07
N PHE A 74 11.20 6.82 -2.11
CA PHE A 74 10.83 6.83 -0.69
C PHE A 74 10.50 8.23 -0.19
N ILE A 75 11.32 9.24 -0.56
CA ILE A 75 11.07 10.64 -0.22
C ILE A 75 9.77 11.14 -0.86
N PHE A 76 9.57 10.87 -2.15
CA PHE A 76 8.40 11.31 -2.90
C PHE A 76 7.11 10.66 -2.39
N GLY A 77 7.07 9.33 -2.33
CA GLY A 77 5.89 8.59 -1.90
C GLY A 77 5.54 8.87 -0.44
N GLY A 78 6.54 8.85 0.44
CA GLY A 78 6.35 9.17 1.85
C GLY A 78 5.98 10.63 2.08
N GLY A 79 6.54 11.57 1.31
CA GLY A 79 6.21 13.00 1.38
C GLY A 79 4.77 13.30 0.96
N ILE A 80 4.29 12.72 -0.15
CA ILE A 80 2.88 12.86 -0.57
C ILE A 80 1.94 12.29 0.49
N MET A 81 2.26 11.09 1.02
CA MET A 81 1.45 10.43 2.03
C MET A 81 1.38 11.23 3.34
N ALA A 82 2.53 11.72 3.82
CA ALA A 82 2.61 12.57 5.01
C ALA A 82 1.85 13.88 4.79
N THR A 83 2.04 14.54 3.64
CA THR A 83 1.32 15.77 3.28
C THR A 83 -0.19 15.55 3.27
N TYR A 84 -0.67 14.46 2.68
CA TYR A 84 -2.08 14.11 2.69
C TYR A 84 -2.62 13.92 4.12
N GLY A 85 -1.86 13.25 4.99
CA GLY A 85 -2.18 13.10 6.41
C GLY A 85 -2.25 14.45 7.14
N VAL A 86 -1.28 15.35 6.93
CA VAL A 86 -1.26 16.70 7.52
C VAL A 86 -2.46 17.52 7.05
N VAL A 87 -2.71 17.58 5.74
CA VAL A 87 -3.84 18.32 5.18
C VAL A 87 -5.17 17.79 5.72
N SER A 88 -5.33 16.47 5.82
CA SER A 88 -6.52 15.84 6.39
C SER A 88 -6.70 16.20 7.86
N TYR A 89 -5.61 16.16 8.64
CA TYR A 89 -5.61 16.53 10.06
C TYR A 89 -5.98 18.01 10.30
N VAL A 90 -5.43 18.92 9.50
CA VAL A 90 -5.72 20.36 9.60
C VAL A 90 -7.17 20.65 9.23
N LYS A 91 -7.71 20.00 8.20
CA LYS A 91 -9.13 20.12 7.83
C LYS A 91 -10.05 19.69 8.97
N LEU A 92 -9.71 18.60 9.66
CA LEU A 92 -10.49 18.10 10.81
C LEU A 92 -10.55 19.09 11.98
N LYS A 93 -9.50 19.89 12.20
CA LYS A 93 -9.49 20.92 13.25
C LYS A 93 -10.43 22.10 12.96
N LYS A 94 -10.74 22.35 11.68
CA LYS A 94 -11.61 23.46 11.26
C LYS A 94 -13.10 23.09 11.29
N LEU A 95 -13.43 21.81 11.40
CA LEU A 95 -14.82 21.33 11.42
C LEU A 95 -15.48 21.59 12.78
N ASN A 96 -16.62 22.28 12.77
CA ASN A 96 -17.47 22.45 13.95
C ASN A 96 -18.46 21.27 14.11
N LYS A 97 -19.01 21.08 15.31
CA LYS A 97 -19.95 19.97 15.61
C LYS A 97 -21.15 19.89 14.66
N ALA A 98 -21.67 21.04 14.19
CA ALA A 98 -22.79 21.11 13.26
C ALA A 98 -22.42 20.58 11.86
N GLU A 99 -21.21 20.88 11.37
CA GLU A 99 -20.73 20.41 10.06
C GLU A 99 -20.51 18.89 10.04
N ILE A 100 -20.08 18.31 11.17
CA ILE A 100 -19.90 16.85 11.29
C ILE A 100 -21.25 16.12 11.11
N HIS A 101 -22.34 16.68 11.63
CA HIS A 101 -23.68 16.08 11.49
C HIS A 101 -24.19 16.13 10.04
N ILE A 102 -23.83 17.18 9.30
CA ILE A 102 -24.14 17.34 7.88
C ILE A 102 -23.28 16.41 7.02
N GLU A 103 -21.98 16.27 7.33
CA GLU A 103 -21.09 15.31 6.64
C GLU A 103 -21.62 13.87 6.75
N THR A 104 -22.27 13.52 7.87
CA THR A 104 -22.80 12.16 8.09
C THR A 104 -24.16 11.88 7.46
N SER A 105 -24.98 12.90 7.23
CA SER A 105 -26.40 12.72 6.86
C SER A 105 -26.70 13.00 5.38
N ASN A 106 -25.87 13.77 4.66
CA ASN A 106 -26.24 14.26 3.32
C ASN A 106 -25.11 14.31 2.27
N TYR A 107 -23.94 13.71 2.52
CA TYR A 107 -22.89 13.74 1.51
C TYR A 107 -23.19 12.76 0.36
N LYS A 108 -23.53 13.30 -0.82
CA LYS A 108 -23.39 12.56 -2.09
C LYS A 108 -21.92 12.20 -2.22
N ASN A 109 -21.58 10.95 -1.90
CA ASN A 109 -20.23 10.44 -2.04
C ASN A 109 -19.74 10.72 -3.47
N ASN A 110 -18.70 11.54 -3.61
CA ASN A 110 -17.99 11.66 -4.87
C ASN A 110 -17.18 10.37 -5.07
N TYR A 111 -17.83 9.39 -5.69
CA TYR A 111 -17.27 8.06 -5.95
C TYR A 111 -16.00 8.13 -6.79
N PHE A 112 -15.94 9.03 -7.77
CA PHE A 112 -14.71 9.25 -8.54
C PHE A 112 -13.55 9.72 -7.65
N SER A 113 -13.80 10.68 -6.75
CA SER A 113 -12.79 11.13 -5.80
C SER A 113 -12.34 10.03 -4.84
N LEU A 114 -13.26 9.16 -4.40
CA LEU A 114 -12.93 8.01 -3.55
C LEU A 114 -12.07 6.98 -4.29
N PHE A 115 -12.43 6.65 -5.52
CA PHE A 115 -11.67 5.76 -6.39
C PHE A 115 -10.26 6.31 -6.63
N ALA A 116 -10.15 7.57 -7.07
CA ALA A 116 -8.87 8.23 -7.30
C ALA A 116 -8.02 8.31 -6.03
N LYS A 117 -8.65 8.54 -4.87
CA LYS A 117 -7.98 8.50 -3.57
C LYS A 117 -7.40 7.10 -3.27
N GLY A 118 -8.16 6.04 -3.52
CA GLY A 118 -7.69 4.66 -3.34
C GLY A 118 -6.51 4.33 -4.25
N TYR A 119 -6.66 4.64 -5.54
CA TYR A 119 -5.61 4.45 -6.53
C TYR A 119 -4.33 5.21 -6.15
N LEU A 120 -4.42 6.52 -5.92
CA LEU A 120 -3.24 7.33 -5.63
C LEU A 120 -2.55 6.92 -4.34
N LEU A 121 -3.30 6.63 -3.28
CA LEU A 121 -2.71 6.23 -2.00
C LEU A 121 -1.96 4.89 -2.09
N ASN A 122 -2.48 3.95 -2.89
CA ASN A 122 -1.82 2.67 -3.13
C ASN A 122 -0.62 2.82 -4.10
N PHE A 123 -0.78 3.62 -5.16
CA PHE A 123 0.26 3.85 -6.18
C PHE A 123 1.49 4.60 -5.64
N ILE A 124 1.33 5.53 -4.70
CA ILE A 124 2.49 6.20 -4.08
C ILE A 124 3.18 5.33 -3.02
N ASN A 125 2.59 4.19 -2.65
CA ASN A 125 3.13 3.32 -1.62
C ASN A 125 4.21 2.41 -2.21
N ILE A 126 5.48 2.81 -2.08
CA ILE A 126 6.64 2.03 -2.54
C ILE A 126 6.65 0.60 -1.97
N GLY A 127 6.10 0.39 -0.77
CA GLY A 127 6.00 -0.95 -0.19
C GLY A 127 5.17 -1.91 -1.05
N VAL A 128 4.14 -1.41 -1.72
CA VAL A 128 3.26 -2.19 -2.59
C VAL A 128 3.97 -2.55 -3.90
N LEU A 129 4.69 -1.60 -4.50
CA LEU A 129 5.58 -1.88 -5.64
C LEU A 129 6.59 -2.98 -5.27
N GLY A 130 7.25 -2.84 -4.12
CA GLY A 130 8.23 -3.81 -3.65
C GLY A 130 7.65 -5.21 -3.39
N PHE A 131 6.41 -5.27 -2.91
CA PHE A 131 5.67 -6.52 -2.72
C PHE A 131 5.37 -7.22 -4.06
N TRP A 132 4.77 -6.51 -5.02
CA TRP A 132 4.46 -7.10 -6.33
C TRP A 132 5.71 -7.52 -7.10
N LEU A 133 6.80 -6.74 -6.97
CA LEU A 133 8.10 -7.14 -7.49
C LEU A 133 8.59 -8.43 -6.83
N ALA A 134 8.54 -8.53 -5.51
CA ALA A 134 8.99 -9.73 -4.80
C ALA A 134 8.23 -10.97 -5.29
N ILE A 135 6.90 -10.89 -5.45
CA ILE A 135 6.10 -12.00 -5.98
C ILE A 135 6.50 -12.36 -7.40
N ILE A 136 6.66 -11.41 -8.32
CA ILE A 136 7.08 -11.74 -9.69
C ILE A 136 8.47 -12.36 -9.71
N ILE A 137 9.39 -11.89 -8.87
CA ILE A 137 10.76 -12.42 -8.81
C ILE A 137 10.78 -13.85 -8.28
N THR A 138 9.96 -14.17 -7.28
CA THR A 138 9.96 -15.51 -6.65
C THR A 138 9.07 -16.48 -7.41
N MET A 139 7.84 -16.08 -7.74
CA MET A 139 6.82 -16.94 -8.34
C MET A 139 6.89 -16.97 -9.88
N GLY A 140 7.41 -15.90 -10.51
CA GLY A 140 7.55 -15.81 -11.96
C GLY A 140 8.38 -16.95 -12.57
N PRO A 141 9.62 -17.19 -12.07
CA PRO A 141 10.45 -18.29 -12.51
C PRO A 141 9.84 -19.68 -12.27
N GLU A 142 9.12 -19.89 -11.15
CA GLU A 142 8.44 -21.17 -10.85
C GLU A 142 7.30 -21.48 -11.85
N MET A 143 6.79 -20.45 -12.52
CA MET A 143 5.79 -20.57 -13.58
C MET A 143 6.37 -20.50 -15.00
N ASP A 144 7.70 -20.59 -15.14
CA ASP A 144 8.44 -20.45 -16.41
C ASP A 144 8.12 -19.16 -17.17
N MET A 145 7.65 -18.12 -16.46
CA MET A 145 7.14 -16.88 -17.05
C MET A 145 6.02 -17.08 -18.09
N VAL A 146 5.31 -18.22 -18.04
CA VAL A 146 4.19 -18.52 -18.95
C VAL A 146 3.04 -17.51 -18.69
N PRO A 147 2.64 -16.70 -19.68
CA PRO A 147 1.68 -15.61 -19.47
C PRO A 147 0.35 -16.07 -18.86
N ASP A 148 -0.23 -17.17 -19.35
CA ASP A 148 -1.53 -17.66 -18.89
C ASP A 148 -1.48 -18.15 -17.45
N ARG A 149 -0.38 -18.80 -17.04
CA ARG A 149 -0.18 -19.26 -15.67
C ARG A 149 -0.04 -18.08 -14.71
N LEU A 150 0.76 -17.08 -15.09
CA LEU A 150 0.92 -15.85 -14.30
C LEU A 150 -0.38 -15.07 -14.19
N PHE A 151 -1.10 -14.92 -15.30
CA PHE A 151 -2.38 -14.23 -15.32
C PHE A 151 -3.38 -14.90 -14.37
N LEU A 152 -3.50 -16.23 -14.42
CA LEU A 152 -4.36 -16.98 -13.50
C LEU A 152 -3.90 -16.83 -12.04
N PHE A 153 -2.60 -16.96 -11.77
CA PHE A 153 -2.04 -16.80 -10.43
C PHE A 153 -2.36 -15.42 -9.83
N PHE A 154 -2.03 -14.33 -10.54
CA PHE A 154 -2.31 -12.97 -10.06
C PHE A 154 -3.82 -12.70 -9.95
N SER A 155 -4.63 -13.27 -10.84
CA SER A 155 -6.09 -13.19 -10.75
C SER A 155 -6.61 -13.84 -9.46
N TYR A 156 -6.07 -15.01 -9.07
CA TYR A 156 -6.41 -15.66 -7.82
C TYR A 156 -5.96 -14.85 -6.59
N VAL A 157 -4.76 -14.26 -6.62
CA VAL A 157 -4.28 -13.38 -5.54
C VAL A 157 -5.23 -12.19 -5.37
N ILE A 158 -5.51 -11.46 -6.45
CA ILE A 158 -6.38 -10.27 -6.42
C ILE A 158 -7.81 -10.64 -6.02
N LEU A 159 -8.34 -11.77 -6.48
CA LEU A 159 -9.70 -12.20 -6.14
C LEU A 159 -9.79 -12.58 -4.65
N ALA A 160 -8.82 -13.34 -4.12
CA ALA A 160 -8.77 -13.67 -2.70
C ALA A 160 -8.60 -12.42 -1.83
N TYR A 161 -7.76 -11.48 -2.27
CA TYR A 161 -7.59 -10.16 -1.64
C TYR A 161 -8.92 -9.39 -1.60
N LEU A 162 -9.57 -9.20 -2.75
CA LEU A 162 -10.85 -8.47 -2.85
C LEU A 162 -11.95 -9.13 -2.02
N ILE A 163 -12.09 -10.46 -2.06
CA ILE A 163 -13.08 -11.18 -1.26
C ILE A 163 -12.84 -10.93 0.24
N THR A 164 -11.59 -11.02 0.68
CA THR A 164 -11.21 -10.76 2.08
C THR A 164 -11.48 -9.30 2.46
N ASP A 165 -11.22 -8.35 1.55
CA ASP A 165 -11.53 -6.93 1.75
C ASP A 165 -13.02 -6.66 1.86
N ILE A 166 -13.84 -7.30 1.03
CA ILE A 166 -15.29 -7.23 1.15
C ILE A 166 -15.73 -7.67 2.55
N PHE A 167 -15.22 -8.79 3.08
CA PHE A 167 -15.53 -9.23 4.44
C PHE A 167 -15.10 -8.20 5.50
N LYS A 168 -13.87 -7.68 5.42
CA LYS A 168 -13.39 -6.62 6.33
C LYS A 168 -14.25 -5.36 6.24
N ILE A 169 -14.67 -4.96 5.05
CA ILE A 169 -15.54 -3.79 4.83
C ILE A 169 -16.88 -4.01 5.54
N PHE A 170 -17.50 -5.19 5.39
CA PHE A 170 -18.74 -5.52 6.10
C PHE A 170 -18.55 -5.52 7.62
N LEU A 171 -17.46 -6.11 8.13
CA LEU A 171 -17.15 -6.13 9.57
C LEU A 171 -16.92 -4.71 10.11
N ALA A 172 -16.13 -3.90 9.41
CA ALA A 172 -15.88 -2.51 9.76
C ALA A 172 -17.18 -1.69 9.77
N LYS A 173 -18.09 -1.95 8.83
CA LYS A 173 -19.39 -1.26 8.77
C LYS A 173 -20.23 -1.49 10.04
N GLN A 174 -20.15 -2.66 10.68
CA GLN A 174 -20.88 -2.93 11.92
C GLN A 174 -20.49 -1.97 13.07
N LEU A 175 -19.24 -1.49 13.05
CA LEU A 175 -18.75 -0.48 14.00
C LEU A 175 -19.39 0.91 13.79
N GLN A 176 -20.08 1.13 12.67
CA GLN A 176 -20.80 2.38 12.41
C GLN A 176 -21.86 2.67 13.48
N SER A 177 -22.50 1.63 14.04
CA SER A 177 -23.49 1.77 15.12
C SER A 177 -22.96 2.51 16.36
N LYS A 178 -21.63 2.53 16.55
CA LYS A 178 -20.94 3.20 17.66
C LYS A 178 -20.42 4.60 17.29
N LEU A 179 -20.72 5.10 16.09
CA LEU A 179 -20.26 6.41 15.63
C LEU A 179 -21.17 7.53 16.12
N THR A 180 -20.68 8.23 17.13
CA THR A 180 -21.11 9.60 17.43
C THR A 180 -20.24 10.59 16.65
N PRO A 181 -20.67 11.86 16.46
CA PRO A 181 -19.83 12.90 15.84
C PRO A 181 -18.42 13.00 16.46
N LYS A 182 -18.30 12.81 17.79
CA LYS A 182 -17.01 12.76 18.50
C LYS A 182 -16.15 11.57 18.07
N ASN A 183 -16.75 10.39 17.93
CA ASN A 183 -16.03 9.17 17.54
C ASN A 183 -15.59 9.22 16.07
N ILE A 184 -16.40 9.80 15.19
CA ILE A 184 -16.03 10.02 13.78
C ILE A 184 -14.78 10.89 13.68
N LEU A 185 -14.78 12.02 14.40
CA LEU A 185 -13.60 12.90 14.46
C LEU A 185 -12.38 12.14 14.99
N LYS A 186 -12.55 11.29 16.01
CA LYS A 186 -11.46 10.46 16.56
C LYS A 186 -10.91 9.48 15.52
N VAL A 187 -11.76 8.75 14.80
CA VAL A 187 -11.34 7.80 13.75
C VAL A 187 -10.59 8.53 12.64
N LYS A 188 -11.17 9.60 12.07
CA LYS A 188 -10.52 10.39 11.00
C LYS A 188 -9.19 10.99 11.46
N LYS A 189 -9.11 11.43 12.73
CA LYS A 189 -7.88 11.95 13.34
C LYS A 189 -6.81 10.86 13.44
N ILE A 190 -7.16 9.68 13.93
CA ILE A 190 -6.24 8.54 14.04
C ILE A 190 -5.70 8.15 12.67
N SER A 191 -6.58 7.99 11.66
CA SER A 191 -6.14 7.69 10.29
C SER A 191 -5.18 8.74 9.74
N SER A 192 -5.47 10.03 9.98
CA SER A 192 -4.60 11.12 9.54
C SER A 192 -3.22 11.06 10.20
N LEU A 193 -3.14 10.77 11.51
CA LEU A 193 -1.87 10.56 12.19
C LEU A 193 -1.12 9.34 11.64
N LEU A 194 -1.81 8.22 11.41
CA LEU A 194 -1.19 7.02 10.87
C LEU A 194 -0.57 7.28 9.50
N LEU A 195 -1.25 8.02 8.62
CA LEU A 195 -0.68 8.43 7.33
C LEU A 195 0.60 9.26 7.47
N ILE A 196 0.64 10.18 8.44
CA ILE A 196 1.84 10.97 8.73
C ILE A 196 2.97 10.05 9.21
N ILE A 197 2.67 9.13 10.13
CA ILE A 197 3.65 8.18 10.67
C ILE A 197 4.19 7.27 9.57
N PHE A 198 3.32 6.69 8.73
CA PHE A 198 3.76 5.87 7.60
C PHE A 198 4.56 6.67 6.58
N GLY A 199 4.12 7.89 6.25
CA GLY A 199 4.85 8.76 5.35
C GLY A 199 6.28 9.04 5.85
N ILE A 200 6.41 9.44 7.12
CA ILE A 200 7.72 9.66 7.75
C ILE A 200 8.53 8.36 7.80
N ALA A 201 7.93 7.23 8.19
CA ALA A 201 8.62 5.94 8.27
C ALA A 201 9.15 5.48 6.90
N ILE A 202 8.39 5.68 5.82
CA ILE A 202 8.83 5.41 4.44
C ILE A 202 9.99 6.33 4.08
N MET A 203 9.90 7.64 4.37
CA MET A 203 10.98 8.59 4.11
C MET A 203 12.26 8.25 4.89
N SER A 204 12.14 7.77 6.13
CA SER A 204 13.31 7.36 6.93
C SER A 204 14.09 6.21 6.30
N LYS A 205 13.44 5.33 5.51
CA LYS A 205 14.15 4.28 4.75
C LYS A 205 15.07 4.84 3.67
N SER A 206 14.84 6.07 3.19
CA SER A 206 15.75 6.77 2.28
C SER A 206 17.09 7.11 2.92
N ILE A 207 17.15 7.20 4.25
CA ILE A 207 18.32 7.64 5.02
C ILE A 207 19.11 6.44 5.53
N ILE A 208 18.43 5.30 5.76
CA ILE A 208 19.06 4.04 6.15
C ILE A 208 19.75 3.48 4.89
N PRO A 209 21.10 3.42 4.85
CA PRO A 209 21.80 2.86 3.71
C PRO A 209 21.38 1.40 3.53
N ASN A 210 21.03 0.98 2.31
CA ASN A 210 21.00 -0.44 1.97
C ASN A 210 22.43 -0.98 2.20
N ASP A 211 22.59 -1.86 3.19
CA ASP A 211 23.86 -2.43 3.69
C ASP A 211 24.79 -3.00 2.59
N SER A 212 24.30 -3.13 1.35
CA SER A 212 25.09 -3.39 0.15
C SER A 212 26.33 -2.49 -0.04
N LYS A 213 26.30 -1.20 0.36
CA LYS A 213 27.48 -0.32 0.23
C LYS A 213 28.53 -0.59 1.31
N PHE A 214 28.11 -0.75 2.57
CA PHE A 214 29.03 -1.07 3.67
C PHE A 214 29.71 -2.43 3.47
N ILE A 215 28.98 -3.43 2.98
CA ILE A 215 29.53 -4.76 2.72
C ILE A 215 30.51 -4.73 1.54
N ASN A 216 30.18 -4.04 0.44
CA ASN A 216 31.07 -3.95 -0.72
C ASN A 216 32.33 -3.13 -0.42
N ASP A 217 32.24 -2.02 0.31
CA ASP A 217 33.40 -1.21 0.69
C ASP A 217 34.31 -1.97 1.67
N THR A 218 33.72 -2.76 2.57
CA THR A 218 34.48 -3.62 3.48
C THR A 218 35.21 -4.71 2.70
N ILE A 219 34.52 -5.44 1.81
CA ILE A 219 35.11 -6.51 0.98
C ILE A 219 36.25 -5.97 0.10
N LEU A 220 36.02 -4.86 -0.61
CA LEU A 220 37.03 -4.21 -1.45
C LEU A 220 38.24 -3.72 -0.64
N SER A 221 38.02 -3.23 0.59
CA SER A 221 39.11 -2.85 1.48
C SER A 221 39.95 -4.04 1.95
N THR A 222 39.34 -5.22 2.17
CA THR A 222 40.05 -6.47 2.49
C THR A 222 40.83 -7.04 1.31
N GLU A 223 40.26 -7.00 0.10
CA GLU A 223 40.94 -7.50 -1.11
C GLU A 223 42.17 -6.65 -1.47
N ASN A 224 42.08 -5.32 -1.33
CA ASN A 224 43.23 -4.44 -1.55
C ASN A 224 44.31 -4.64 -0.48
N LYS A 225 43.93 -4.84 0.79
CA LYS A 225 44.89 -5.12 1.87
C LYS A 225 45.63 -6.45 1.67
N GLN A 226 44.96 -7.47 1.13
CA GLN A 226 45.60 -8.74 0.79
C GLN A 226 46.60 -8.61 -0.36
N LYS A 227 46.34 -7.77 -1.37
CA LYS A 227 47.29 -7.52 -2.47
C LYS A 227 48.55 -6.77 -2.02
N ASP A 228 48.42 -5.84 -1.09
CA ASP A 228 49.56 -5.06 -0.57
C ASP A 228 50.46 -5.85 0.39
N THR A 229 50.04 -7.04 0.86
CA THR A 229 50.83 -7.90 1.77
C THR A 229 51.63 -8.97 1.01
N ILE A 230 51.43 -9.12 -0.30
CA ILE A 230 52.06 -10.15 -1.16
C ILE A 230 53.24 -9.57 -1.98
N HIS A 231 53.57 -8.29 -1.79
CA HIS A 231 54.75 -7.64 -2.36
C HIS A 231 55.73 -7.21 -1.26
#